data_AF-A0A382EGV5-F1
#
_entry.id   AF-A0A382EGV5-F1
#
_cell.length_a   1.000
_cell.length_b   1.000
_cell.length_c   1.000
_cell.angle_alpha   90.00
_cell.angle_beta   90.00
_cell.angle_gamma   90.00
#
_symmetry.space_group_name_H-M   'P 1'
#
loop_
_entity.id
_entity.type
_entity.pdbx_description
1 polymer ?
#
loop_
_entity_poly.entity_id
_entity_poly.type
_entity_poly.pdbx_seq_one_letter_code
_entity_poly.pdbx_strand_id
1 'polypeptide(L)'
;MPPVIWVYFFPMFSTTLGIIPETSPLYDWIKLYLLPVSLILLLLSANLPALTKLGTKAIGTMLFGTIGVIIGGVVALSILGHWLPPDAWKGMGTLSGSWIGGSANMVAVGASIGTREDLFGIMIIV
;
A
#
# COMPACT_ATOMS: atom_id res chain seq x y z
N MET A 1 -9.51 -8.96 19.40
CA MET A 1 -8.65 -8.43 18.31
C MET A 1 -9.52 -8.07 17.12
N PRO A 2 -9.18 -7.03 16.33
CA PRO A 2 -9.95 -6.66 15.15
C PRO A 2 -10.13 -7.85 14.18
N PRO A 3 -11.34 -8.16 13.69
CA PRO A 3 -11.58 -9.30 12.79
C PRO A 3 -10.74 -9.28 11.52
N VAL A 4 -10.37 -8.09 11.02
CA VAL A 4 -9.55 -7.91 9.82
C VAL A 4 -8.20 -8.62 9.92
N ILE A 5 -7.63 -8.72 11.12
CA ILE A 5 -6.36 -9.42 11.36
C ILE A 5 -6.49 -10.88 10.89
N TRP A 6 -7.59 -11.55 11.26
CA TRP A 6 -7.81 -12.95 10.92
C TRP A 6 -8.05 -13.16 9.42
N VAL A 7 -8.63 -12.17 8.74
CA VAL A 7 -8.82 -12.20 7.27
C VAL A 7 -7.48 -12.21 6.53
N TYR A 8 -6.40 -11.68 7.12
CA TYR A 8 -5.04 -11.79 6.57
C TYR A 8 -4.32 -13.05 7.03
N PHE A 9 -4.24 -13.29 8.34
CA PHE A 9 -3.38 -14.34 8.88
C PHE A 9 -3.89 -15.75 8.60
N PHE A 10 -5.21 -15.98 8.66
CA PHE A 10 -5.76 -17.32 8.46
C PHE A 10 -5.48 -17.89 7.05
N PRO A 11 -5.78 -17.16 5.95
CA PRO A 11 -5.40 -17.63 4.62
C PRO A 11 -3.88 -17.68 4.44
N MET A 12 -3.12 -16.72 4.99
CA MET A 12 -1.65 -16.76 4.95
C MET A 12 -1.09 -18.06 5.55
N PHE A 13 -1.49 -18.43 6.77
CA PHE A 13 -1.06 -19.69 7.38
C PHE A 13 -1.54 -20.91 6.61
N SER A 14 -2.77 -20.87 6.10
CA SER A 14 -3.32 -21.96 5.30
C SER A 14 -2.50 -22.19 4.03
N THR A 15 -2.05 -21.13 3.37
CA THR A 15 -1.16 -21.21 2.20
C THR A 15 0.23 -21.72 2.60
N THR A 16 0.84 -21.16 3.65
CA THR A 16 2.18 -21.58 4.13
C THR A 16 2.23 -23.05 4.56
N LEU A 17 1.14 -23.56 5.16
CA LEU A 17 1.01 -24.97 5.57
C LEU A 17 0.60 -25.91 4.41
N GLY A 18 0.40 -25.38 3.20
CA GLY A 18 0.02 -26.16 2.02
C GLY A 18 -1.45 -26.61 1.99
N ILE A 19 -2.31 -26.02 2.82
CA ILE A 19 -3.75 -26.35 2.89
C ILE A 19 -4.49 -25.78 1.67
N ILE A 20 -4.12 -24.58 1.22
CA ILE A 20 -4.66 -23.92 0.03
C ILE A 20 -3.52 -23.50 -0.91
N PRO A 21 -3.75 -23.46 -2.24
CA PRO A 21 -2.68 -23.15 -3.18
C PRO A 21 -2.24 -21.68 -3.09
N GLU A 22 -0.97 -21.41 -3.38
CA GLU A 22 -0.43 -20.05 -3.51
C GLU A 22 -1.01 -19.32 -4.73
N THR A 23 -1.24 -20.05 -5.81
CA THR A 23 -1.76 -19.54 -7.07
C THR A 23 -2.96 -20.35 -7.53
N SER A 24 -4.00 -19.67 -8.02
CA SER A 24 -5.20 -20.31 -8.54
C SER A 24 -5.91 -19.37 -9.52
N PRO A 25 -6.43 -19.87 -10.65
CA PRO A 25 -7.26 -19.07 -11.56
C PRO A 25 -8.48 -18.43 -10.87
N LEU A 26 -8.96 -19.02 -9.77
CA LEU A 26 -10.03 -18.44 -8.97
C LEU A 26 -9.64 -17.09 -8.35
N TYR A 27 -8.39 -16.95 -7.91
CA TYR A 27 -7.92 -15.71 -7.30
C TYR A 27 -7.88 -14.57 -8.31
N ASP A 28 -7.52 -14.86 -9.55
CA ASP A 28 -7.54 -13.87 -10.63
C ASP A 28 -8.98 -13.51 -11.03
N TRP A 29 -9.88 -14.49 -11.09
CA TRP A 29 -11.31 -14.23 -11.32
C TRP A 29 -11.92 -13.34 -10.22
N ILE A 30 -11.59 -13.59 -8.95
CA ILE A 30 -12.03 -12.76 -7.83
C ILE A 30 -11.52 -11.32 -7.98
N LYS A 31 -10.23 -11.14 -8.27
CA LYS A 31 -9.63 -9.81 -8.48
C LYS A 31 -10.25 -9.07 -9.67
N LEU A 32 -10.56 -9.80 -10.75
CA LEU A 32 -11.02 -9.21 -12.00
C LEU A 32 -12.52 -8.84 -11.98
N TYR A 33 -13.36 -9.66 -11.33
CA TYR A 33 -14.82 -9.50 -11.37
C TYR A 33 -15.43 -9.16 -10.02
N LEU A 34 -15.04 -9.88 -8.96
CA LEU A 34 -15.68 -9.71 -7.66
C LEU A 34 -15.23 -8.43 -6.96
N LEU A 35 -13.91 -8.17 -6.97
CA LEU A 35 -13.33 -6.99 -6.31
C LEU A 35 -13.90 -5.66 -6.84
N PRO A 36 -13.97 -5.41 -8.17
CA PRO A 36 -14.57 -4.18 -8.68
C PRO A 36 -16.04 -4.03 -8.28
N VAL A 37 -16.82 -5.11 -8.31
CA VAL A 37 -18.24 -5.10 -7.91
C VAL A 37 -18.37 -4.78 -6.42
N SER A 38 -17.54 -5.38 -5.57
CA SER A 38 -17.50 -5.07 -4.13
C SER A 38 -17.14 -3.61 -3.88
N LEU A 39 -16.19 -3.04 -4.63
CA LEU A 39 -15.84 -1.62 -4.54
C LEU A 39 -17.01 -0.71 -4.94
N ILE A 40 -17.74 -1.04 -6.01
CA ILE A 40 -18.94 -0.30 -6.41
C ILE A 40 -19.99 -0.34 -5.31
N LEU A 41 -20.28 -1.52 -4.75
CA LEU A 41 -21.23 -1.68 -3.66
C LEU A 41 -20.81 -0.91 -2.41
N LEU A 42 -19.52 -0.93 -2.07
CA LEU A 42 -18.94 -0.15 -0.98
C LEU A 42 -19.15 1.35 -1.21
N LEU A 43 -18.86 1.85 -2.41
CA LEU A 43 -19.04 3.26 -2.76
C LEU A 43 -20.52 3.67 -2.78
N LEU A 44 -21.43 2.79 -3.22
CA LEU A 44 -22.87 3.02 -3.15
C LEU A 44 -23.37 3.15 -1.71
N SER A 45 -22.73 2.46 -0.76
CA SER A 45 -23.03 2.58 0.66
C SER A 45 -22.43 3.83 1.32
N ALA A 46 -21.60 4.59 0.61
CA ALA A 46 -20.91 5.75 1.17
C ALA A 46 -21.83 6.97 1.31
N ASN A 47 -21.75 7.65 2.45
CA ASN A 47 -22.51 8.86 2.72
C ASN A 47 -21.78 10.09 2.12
N LEU A 48 -22.11 10.44 0.87
CA LEU A 48 -21.50 11.58 0.17
C LEU A 48 -21.65 12.92 0.92
N PRO A 49 -22.82 13.27 1.48
CA PRO A 49 -22.95 14.51 2.28
C PRO A 49 -22.07 14.58 3.52
N ALA A 50 -21.83 13.45 4.20
CA ALA A 50 -20.90 13.40 5.32
C ALA A 50 -19.45 13.56 4.86
N LEU A 51 -19.10 12.95 3.72
CA LEU A 51 -17.77 13.05 3.12
C LEU A 51 -17.42 14.49 2.75
N THR A 52 -18.35 15.24 2.15
CA THR A 52 -18.12 16.64 1.79
C THR A 52 -17.93 17.53 3.02
N LYS A 53 -18.67 17.30 4.10
CA LYS A 53 -18.50 18.00 5.39
C LYS A 53 -17.15 17.70 6.06
N LEU A 54 -16.60 16.51 5.84
CA LEU A 54 -15.29 16.13 6.36
C LEU A 54 -14.15 16.72 5.52
N GLY A 55 -14.39 17.07 4.25
CA GLY A 55 -13.39 17.36 3.23
C GLY A 55 -12.17 18.16 3.70
N THR A 56 -12.37 19.33 4.30
CA THR A 56 -11.23 20.16 4.76
C THR A 56 -10.42 19.51 5.87
N LYS A 57 -11.06 18.81 6.81
CA LYS A 57 -10.38 18.07 7.88
C LYS A 57 -9.64 16.86 7.33
N ALA A 58 -10.26 16.10 6.43
CA ALA A 58 -9.63 14.94 5.78
C ALA A 58 -8.39 15.34 4.99
N ILE A 59 -8.48 16.41 4.18
CA ILE A 59 -7.33 16.96 3.44
C ILE A 59 -6.25 17.42 4.41
N GLY A 60 -6.62 18.12 5.49
CA GLY A 60 -5.68 18.51 6.53
C GLY A 60 -4.91 17.31 7.11
N THR A 61 -5.62 16.27 7.54
CA THR A 61 -5.01 15.04 8.08
C THR A 61 -4.11 14.35 7.05
N MET A 62 -4.53 14.29 5.78
CA MET A 62 -3.71 13.74 4.69
C MET A 62 -2.41 14.53 4.52
N LEU A 63 -2.47 15.86 4.48
CA LEU A 63 -1.28 16.71 4.33
C LEU A 63 -0.33 16.57 5.53
N PHE A 64 -0.85 16.53 6.76
CA PHE A 64 -0.04 16.26 7.94
C PHE A 64 0.63 14.88 7.89
N GLY A 65 -0.11 13.85 7.47
CA GLY A 65 0.44 12.52 7.24
C GLY A 65 1.57 12.52 6.20
N THR A 66 1.36 13.19 5.06
CA THR A 66 2.36 13.33 4.00
C THR A 66 3.62 14.04 4.50
N ILE A 67 3.49 15.14 5.25
CA ILE A 67 4.62 15.82 5.88
C ILE A 67 5.36 14.87 6.82
N GLY A 68 4.62 14.10 7.62
CA GLY A 68 5.19 13.07 8.49
C GLY A 68 6.01 12.03 7.73
N VAL A 69 5.50 11.52 6.59
CA VAL A 69 6.21 10.58 5.72
C VAL A 69 7.48 11.20 5.14
N ILE A 70 7.43 12.45 4.67
CA ILE A 70 8.60 13.17 4.13
C ILE A 70 9.67 13.32 5.21
N ILE A 71 9.30 13.85 6.38
CA ILE A 71 10.24 14.05 7.49
C ILE A 71 10.80 12.71 7.96
N GLY A 72 9.94 11.71 8.16
CA GLY A 72 10.33 10.38 8.58
C GLY A 72 11.31 9.73 7.60
N GLY A 73 11.07 9.83 6.30
CA GLY A 73 11.96 9.33 5.27
C GLY A 73 13.33 10.02 5.26
N VAL A 74 13.35 11.36 5.37
CA VAL A 74 14.61 12.12 5.45
C VAL A 74 15.39 11.76 6.71
N VAL A 75 14.74 11.70 7.87
CA VAL A 75 15.39 11.33 9.14
C VAL A 75 15.92 9.91 9.09
N ALA A 76 15.12 8.95 8.61
CA ALA A 76 15.53 7.55 8.49
C ALA A 76 16.76 7.41 7.57
N LEU A 77 16.76 8.05 6.40
CA LEU A 77 17.90 8.02 5.48
C LEU A 77 19.12 8.80 6.01
N SER A 78 18.91 9.84 6.81
CA SER A 78 20.02 10.58 7.42
C SER A 78 20.73 9.76 8.49
N ILE A 79 19.99 8.97 9.26
CA ILE A 79 20.54 8.11 10.32
C ILE A 79 21.11 6.82 9.74
N LEU A 80 20.35 6.15 8.88
CA LEU A 80 20.66 4.79 8.43
C LEU A 80 21.32 4.75 7.05
N GLY A 81 21.22 5.82 6.25
CA GLY A 81 21.61 5.81 4.83
C GLY A 81 23.07 5.46 4.56
N HIS A 82 23.96 5.64 5.54
CA HIS A 82 25.36 5.22 5.41
C HIS A 82 25.53 3.70 5.27
N TRP A 83 24.61 2.90 5.81
CA TRP A 83 24.61 1.44 5.68
C TRP A 83 23.79 0.95 4.48
N LEU A 84 23.14 1.85 3.73
CA LEU A 84 22.29 1.51 2.60
C LEU A 84 22.97 1.85 1.27
N PRO A 85 22.54 1.21 0.16
CA PRO A 85 22.96 1.58 -1.18
C PRO A 85 22.70 3.07 -1.49
N PRO A 86 23.54 3.72 -2.34
CA PRO A 86 23.37 5.14 -2.69
C PRO A 86 22.00 5.49 -3.30
N ASP A 87 21.32 4.51 -3.89
CA ASP A 87 20.00 4.61 -4.51
C ASP A 87 18.84 4.20 -3.60
N ALA A 88 19.08 3.93 -2.31
CA ALA A 88 18.05 3.51 -1.35
C ALA A 88 16.92 4.51 -1.17
N TRP A 89 17.18 5.81 -1.38
CA TRP A 89 16.15 6.84 -1.38
C TRP A 89 15.07 6.59 -2.44
N LYS A 90 15.40 5.91 -3.55
CA LYS A 90 14.43 5.51 -4.58
C LYS A 90 13.47 4.43 -4.07
N GLY A 91 13.97 3.49 -3.25
CA GLY A 91 13.13 2.53 -2.54
C GLY A 91 12.13 3.24 -1.62
N MET A 92 12.62 4.18 -0.80
CA MET A 92 11.77 5.01 0.08
C MET A 92 10.74 5.84 -0.71
N GLY A 93 11.15 6.46 -1.82
CA GLY A 93 10.26 7.21 -2.69
C GLY A 93 9.16 6.32 -3.29
N THR A 94 9.54 5.13 -3.75
CA THR A 94 8.61 4.11 -4.27
C THR A 94 7.59 3.71 -3.21
N LEU A 95 8.06 3.34 -2.01
CA LEU A 95 7.22 2.94 -0.88
C LEU A 95 6.24 4.03 -0.48
N SER A 96 6.66 5.30 -0.50
CA SER A 96 5.75 6.41 -0.21
C SER A 96 4.53 6.46 -1.15
N GLY A 97 4.69 5.97 -2.39
CA GLY A 97 3.61 5.85 -3.36
C GLY A 97 2.50 4.89 -2.89
N SER A 98 2.85 3.83 -2.16
CA SER A 98 1.89 2.85 -1.65
C SER A 98 0.97 3.44 -0.57
N TRP A 99 1.51 4.30 0.30
CA TRP A 99 0.75 4.89 1.39
C TRP A 99 -0.16 6.03 0.95
N ILE A 100 0.23 6.78 -0.09
CA ILE A 100 -0.57 7.89 -0.60
C ILE A 100 -1.63 7.43 -1.62
N GLY A 101 -1.31 6.42 -2.45
CA GLY A 101 -2.15 6.03 -3.59
C GLY A 101 -2.21 4.53 -3.88
N GLY A 102 -1.72 3.68 -2.98
CA GLY A 102 -1.76 2.23 -3.14
C GLY A 102 -0.72 1.65 -4.09
N SER A 103 -0.83 0.35 -4.37
CA SER A 103 0.15 -0.42 -5.16
C SER A 103 0.34 0.11 -6.58
N ALA A 104 -0.73 0.58 -7.25
CA ALA A 104 -0.62 1.17 -8.58
C ALA A 104 0.22 2.45 -8.57
N ASN A 105 0.04 3.31 -7.56
CA ASN A 105 0.82 4.53 -7.41
C ASN A 105 2.28 4.24 -7.04
N MET A 106 2.52 3.22 -6.20
CA MET A 106 3.87 2.71 -5.92
C MET A 106 4.61 2.30 -7.20
N VAL A 107 3.96 1.52 -8.08
CA VAL A 107 4.53 1.11 -9.38
C VAL A 107 4.85 2.32 -10.24
N ALA A 108 3.91 3.28 -10.35
CA ALA A 108 4.11 4.48 -11.17
C ALA A 108 5.27 5.35 -10.66
N VAL A 109 5.34 5.60 -9.35
CA VAL A 109 6.44 6.37 -8.73
C VAL A 109 7.77 5.64 -8.93
N GLY A 110 7.83 4.34 -8.64
CA GLY A 110 9.05 3.54 -8.82
C GLY A 110 9.56 3.54 -10.26
N ALA A 111 8.67 3.43 -11.24
CA ALA A 111 9.02 3.52 -12.65
C ALA A 111 9.56 4.93 -13.00
N SER A 112 8.95 6.00 -12.49
CA SER A 112 9.35 7.38 -12.80
C SER A 112 10.75 7.76 -12.29
N ILE A 113 11.14 7.24 -11.12
CA ILE A 113 12.45 7.53 -10.49
C ILE A 113 13.52 6.48 -10.81
N GLY A 114 13.14 5.46 -11.59
CA GLY A 114 14.01 4.36 -12.00
C GLY A 114 14.51 3.54 -10.81
N THR A 115 13.59 3.08 -9.96
CA THR A 115 13.89 2.18 -8.86
C THR A 115 14.27 0.80 -9.39
N ARG A 116 15.39 0.26 -8.92
CA ARG A 116 15.87 -1.07 -9.32
C ARG A 116 14.93 -2.17 -8.80
N GLU A 117 14.79 -3.26 -9.56
CA GLU A 117 13.80 -4.32 -9.25
C GLU A 117 14.05 -5.04 -7.92
N ASP A 118 15.31 -5.18 -7.50
CA ASP A 118 15.68 -5.72 -6.18
C ASP A 118 15.17 -4.84 -5.03
N LEU A 119 15.35 -3.52 -5.15
CA LEU A 119 14.83 -2.55 -4.19
C LEU A 119 13.30 -2.52 -4.22
N PHE A 120 12.70 -2.60 -5.41
CA PHE A 120 11.24 -2.66 -5.57
C PHE A 120 10.65 -3.91 -4.89
N GLY A 121 11.27 -5.07 -5.06
CA GLY A 121 10.85 -6.33 -4.44
C GLY A 121 10.83 -6.29 -2.91
N ILE A 122 11.82 -5.62 -2.29
CA ILE A 122 11.86 -5.43 -0.83
C ILE A 122 10.69 -4.54 -0.35
N MET A 123 10.31 -3.53 -1.14
CA MET A 123 9.23 -2.60 -0.77
C MET A 123 7.83 -3.22 -0.86
N ILE A 124 7.61 -4.24 -1.71
CA ILE A 124 6.31 -4.93 -1.79
C ILE A 124 5.96 -5.67 -0.48
N ILE A 125 6.96 -6.03 0.30
CA ILE A 125 6.80 -6.78 1.55
C ILE A 125 6.36 -5.86 2.71
N VAL A 126 6.51 -4.53 2.55
CA VAL A 126 6.23 -3.49 3.58
C VAL A 126 4.86 -2.87 3.38
#